data_AF-A0A665X0V3-F1
#
_entry.id   AF-A0A665X0V3-F1
#
_cell.length_a   1.000
_cell.length_b   1.000
_cell.length_c   1.000
_cell.angle_alpha   90.00
_cell.angle_beta   90.00
_cell.angle_gamma   90.00
#
_symmetry.space_group_name_H-M   'P 1'
#
loop_
_entity.id
_entity.type
_entity.pdbx_description
1 polymer ?
#
loop_
_entity_poly.entity_id
_entity_poly.type
_entity_poly.pdbx_seq_one_letter_code
_entity_poly.pdbx_strand_id
1 'polypeptide(L)'
;LKELPSLSTEFFSWLNLTDWERLHAAFTDMQAFCNMLERKRKELQEDKEQIAGHTTLTQNMKHIQLDLRDLIDQVSTQMTYMKSSWSKPTSPLVLNPTNSEARSKTVWDRRVEGYIILRDLDLYLTKLARDFLLLAKKSHF
;
A
#
# COMPACT_ATOMS: atom_id res chain seq x y z
N LEU A 1 3.33 -9.79 9.01
CA LEU A 1 2.40 -10.27 7.96
C LEU A 1 0.92 -10.00 8.25
N LYS A 2 0.46 -9.89 9.52
CA LYS A 2 -0.95 -9.53 9.85
C LYS A 2 -1.40 -8.13 9.38
N GLU A 3 -0.48 -7.29 8.91
CA GLU A 3 -0.72 -5.89 8.51
C GLU A 3 -0.87 -5.70 6.99
N LEU A 4 -0.82 -6.76 6.19
CA LEU A 4 -0.95 -6.65 4.74
C LEU A 4 -2.36 -6.19 4.37
N PRO A 5 -2.50 -5.16 3.50
CA PRO A 5 -3.78 -4.84 2.90
C PRO A 5 -4.42 -6.07 2.27
N SER A 6 -5.72 -6.24 2.46
CA SER A 6 -6.42 -7.38 1.87
C SER A 6 -6.46 -7.22 0.36
N LEU A 7 -5.94 -8.22 -0.36
CA LEU A 7 -6.08 -8.32 -1.81
C LEU A 7 -7.54 -8.66 -2.23
N SER A 8 -8.41 -9.01 -1.27
CA SER A 8 -9.71 -9.62 -1.50
C SER A 8 -10.89 -8.66 -1.49
N THR A 9 -10.74 -7.42 -1.96
CA THR A 9 -11.94 -6.61 -2.22
C THR A 9 -12.63 -7.19 -3.47
N GLU A 10 -13.74 -7.88 -3.27
CA GLU A 10 -14.57 -8.39 -4.37
C GLU A 10 -14.94 -7.24 -5.31
N PHE A 11 -14.79 -7.45 -6.62
CA PHE A 11 -14.99 -6.38 -7.60
C PHE A 11 -16.40 -5.76 -7.51
N PHE A 12 -17.43 -6.54 -7.21
CA PHE A 12 -18.81 -6.05 -7.06
C PHE A 12 -19.00 -5.14 -5.84
N SER A 13 -18.37 -5.45 -4.71
CA SER A 13 -18.42 -4.56 -3.53
C SER A 13 -17.63 -3.28 -3.79
N TRP A 14 -16.47 -3.39 -4.44
CA TRP A 14 -15.67 -2.24 -4.88
C TRP A 14 -16.42 -1.33 -5.88
N LEU A 15 -17.19 -1.93 -6.80
CA LEU A 15 -17.96 -1.19 -7.80
C LEU A 15 -19.10 -0.38 -7.17
N ASN A 16 -19.61 -0.78 -6.01
CA ASN A 16 -20.68 -0.06 -5.32
C ASN A 16 -20.18 1.09 -4.43
N LEU A 17 -18.86 1.24 -4.27
CA LEU A 17 -18.28 2.36 -3.53
C LEU A 17 -18.46 3.69 -4.27
N THR A 18 -18.39 4.80 -3.54
CA THR A 18 -18.21 6.13 -4.13
C THR A 18 -16.77 6.33 -4.58
N ASP A 19 -16.53 7.30 -5.49
CA ASP A 19 -15.17 7.63 -5.92
C ASP A 19 -14.28 8.04 -4.74
N TRP A 20 -14.86 8.78 -3.78
CA TRP A 20 -14.14 9.15 -2.57
C TRP A 20 -13.75 7.93 -1.73
N GLU A 21 -14.66 6.98 -1.52
CA GLU A 21 -14.38 5.75 -0.76
C GLU A 21 -13.31 4.89 -1.47
N ARG A 22 -13.35 4.78 -2.79
CA ARG A 22 -12.33 4.07 -3.59
C ARG A 22 -10.96 4.72 -3.42
N LEU A 23 -10.88 6.04 -3.56
CA LEU A 23 -9.62 6.78 -3.40
C LEU A 23 -9.11 6.72 -1.96
N HIS A 24 -10.00 6.80 -0.96
CA HIS A 24 -9.63 6.68 0.45
C HIS A 24 -9.10 5.30 0.80
N ALA A 25 -9.76 4.23 0.32
CA ALA A 25 -9.28 2.87 0.49
C ALA A 25 -7.91 2.70 -0.19
N ALA A 26 -7.78 3.17 -1.44
CA ALA A 26 -6.53 3.09 -2.18
C ALA A 26 -5.37 3.81 -1.48
N PHE A 27 -5.64 5.02 -0.97
CA PHE A 27 -4.69 5.80 -0.17
C PHE A 27 -4.23 5.02 1.07
N THR A 28 -5.19 4.48 1.83
CA THR A 28 -4.90 3.76 3.09
C THR A 28 -4.02 2.53 2.84
N ASP A 29 -4.37 1.74 1.82
CA ASP A 29 -3.63 0.52 1.47
C ASP A 29 -2.22 0.84 0.95
N MET A 30 -2.08 1.84 0.06
CA MET A 30 -0.77 2.27 -0.44
C MET A 30 0.11 2.83 0.70
N GLN A 31 -0.46 3.55 1.66
CA GLN A 31 0.27 4.04 2.82
C GLN A 31 0.78 2.88 3.70
N ALA A 32 -0.02 1.83 3.89
CA ALA A 32 0.41 0.63 4.59
C ALA A 32 1.61 -0.04 3.89
N PHE A 33 1.55 -0.24 2.58
CA PHE A 33 2.67 -0.78 1.81
C PHE A 33 3.93 0.09 1.90
N CYS A 34 3.80 1.41 1.83
CA CYS A 34 4.93 2.34 1.97
C CYS A 34 5.62 2.20 3.33
N ASN A 35 4.85 2.07 4.41
CA ASN A 35 5.36 1.85 5.77
C ASN A 35 6.07 0.50 5.91
N MET A 36 5.51 -0.56 5.32
CA MET A 36 6.12 -1.90 5.33
C MET A 36 7.44 -1.93 4.56
N LEU A 37 7.50 -1.29 3.38
CA LEU A 37 8.72 -1.15 2.60
C LEU A 37 9.79 -0.38 3.38
N GLU A 38 9.41 0.68 4.10
CA GLU A 38 10.37 1.48 4.87
C GLU A 38 10.96 0.69 6.02
N ARG A 39 10.11 -0.04 6.76
CA ARG A 39 10.55 -0.96 7.81
C ARG A 39 11.52 -2.00 7.24
N LYS A 40 11.15 -2.64 6.12
CA LYS A 40 11.96 -3.68 5.48
C LYS A 40 13.31 -3.16 4.97
N ARG A 41 13.33 -1.97 4.38
CA ARG A 41 14.55 -1.32 3.89
C ARG A 41 15.51 -0.99 5.03
N LYS A 42 15.00 -0.49 6.17
CA LYS A 42 15.82 -0.24 7.37
C LYS A 42 16.43 -1.53 7.92
N GLU A 43 15.63 -2.59 8.04
CA GLU A 43 16.14 -3.92 8.45
C GLU A 43 17.27 -4.42 7.54
N LEU A 44 17.14 -4.25 6.22
CA LEU A 44 18.18 -4.65 5.25
C LEU A 44 19.45 -3.79 5.35
N GLN A 45 19.33 -2.53 5.78
CA GLN A 45 20.46 -1.62 5.93
C GLN A 45 21.25 -1.88 7.23
N GLU A 46 20.58 -2.44 8.25
CA GLU A 46 21.18 -2.83 9.53
C GLU A 46 21.93 -4.18 9.44
N ASP A 47 21.48 -5.11 8.58
CA ASP A 47 22.14 -6.38 8.27
C ASP A 47 23.40 -6.15 7.38
N LYS A 48 24.47 -5.59 7.96
CA LYS A 48 25.72 -5.15 7.29
C LYS A 48 26.61 -6.26 6.68
N GLU A 49 26.25 -7.54 6.77
CA GLU A 49 27.15 -8.65 6.44
C GLU A 49 27.10 -9.15 4.97
N GLN A 50 26.29 -8.58 4.07
CA GLN A 50 26.20 -9.06 2.67
C GLN A 50 26.36 -7.92 1.64
N ILE A 51 27.57 -7.76 1.12
CA ILE A 51 28.15 -6.47 0.67
C ILE A 51 27.90 -6.07 -0.81
N ALA A 52 27.07 -6.77 -1.61
CA ALA A 52 26.82 -6.32 -3.00
C ALA A 52 25.37 -6.46 -3.50
N GLY A 53 24.68 -7.57 -3.20
CA GLY A 53 23.29 -7.76 -3.68
C GLY A 53 22.26 -6.88 -2.97
N HIS A 54 22.50 -6.54 -1.71
CA HIS A 54 21.56 -5.75 -0.91
C HIS A 54 21.58 -4.26 -1.25
N THR A 55 22.67 -3.74 -1.81
CA THR A 55 22.74 -2.31 -2.18
C THR A 55 21.82 -2.03 -3.36
N THR A 56 21.82 -2.88 -4.39
CA THR A 56 20.88 -2.78 -5.53
C THR A 56 19.44 -2.99 -5.09
N LEU A 57 19.16 -3.99 -4.24
CA LEU A 57 17.81 -4.23 -3.73
C LEU A 57 17.31 -3.03 -2.90
N THR A 58 18.12 -2.52 -1.98
CA THR A 58 17.78 -1.35 -1.14
C THR A 58 17.51 -0.12 -1.99
N GLN A 59 18.31 0.09 -3.04
CA GLN A 59 18.12 1.19 -3.98
C GLN A 59 16.83 1.03 -4.79
N ASN A 60 16.55 -0.16 -5.31
CA ASN A 60 15.30 -0.44 -6.04
C ASN A 60 14.07 -0.26 -5.13
N MET A 61 14.14 -0.75 -3.88
CA MET A 61 13.08 -0.53 -2.90
C MET A 61 12.88 0.96 -2.62
N LYS A 62 13.96 1.75 -2.52
CA LYS A 62 13.87 3.20 -2.36
C LYS A 62 13.18 3.87 -3.56
N HIS A 63 13.47 3.45 -4.78
CA HIS A 63 12.79 3.96 -5.98
C HIS A 63 11.29 3.67 -5.93
N ILE A 64 10.91 2.42 -5.67
CA ILE A 64 9.50 2.01 -5.54
C ILE A 64 8.79 2.84 -4.45
N GLN A 65 9.46 3.11 -3.32
CA GLN A 65 8.90 3.94 -2.26
C GLN A 65 8.66 5.40 -2.68
N LEU A 66 9.57 5.97 -3.48
CA LEU A 66 9.40 7.33 -3.99
C LEU A 66 8.21 7.37 -4.95
N ASP A 67 8.15 6.46 -5.91
CA ASP A 67 7.04 6.37 -6.86
C ASP A 67 5.69 6.18 -6.14
N LEU A 68 5.67 5.32 -5.11
CA LEU A 68 4.48 5.08 -4.31
C LEU A 68 4.06 6.30 -3.49
N ARG A 69 5.01 7.08 -2.95
CA ARG A 69 4.71 8.32 -2.22
C ARG A 69 4.15 9.39 -3.15
N ASP A 70 4.75 9.58 -4.31
CA ASP A 70 4.27 10.53 -5.30
C ASP A 70 2.84 10.17 -5.74
N LEU A 71 2.54 8.88 -5.91
CA LEU A 71 1.18 8.42 -6.18
C LEU A 71 0.21 8.69 -5.02
N ILE A 72 0.62 8.42 -3.79
CA ILE A 72 -0.17 8.72 -2.58
C ILE A 72 -0.49 10.22 -2.49
N ASP A 73 0.48 11.09 -2.77
CA ASP A 73 0.33 12.54 -2.73
C ASP A 73 -0.62 13.05 -3.81
N GLN A 74 -0.56 12.47 -5.02
CA GLN A 74 -1.52 12.74 -6.09
C GLN A 74 -2.95 12.33 -5.69
N VAL A 75 -3.13 11.13 -5.14
CA VAL A 75 -4.44 10.66 -4.66
C VAL A 75 -4.97 11.55 -3.53
N SER A 76 -4.10 11.95 -2.59
CA SER A 76 -4.45 12.85 -1.49
C SER A 76 -4.94 14.21 -2.00
N THR A 77 -4.29 14.76 -3.03
CA THR A 77 -4.69 16.01 -3.68
C THR A 77 -6.07 15.88 -4.33
N GLN A 78 -6.31 14.78 -5.06
CA GLN A 78 -7.62 14.50 -5.67
C GLN A 78 -8.73 14.36 -4.63
N MET A 79 -8.47 13.63 -3.54
CA MET A 79 -9.42 13.49 -2.44
C MET A 79 -9.73 14.83 -1.76
N THR A 80 -8.74 15.72 -1.65
CA THR A 80 -8.91 17.05 -1.07
C THR A 80 -9.78 17.93 -1.97
N TYR A 81 -9.57 17.86 -3.29
CA TYR A 81 -10.41 18.54 -4.29
C TYR A 81 -11.86 18.01 -4.29
N MET A 82 -12.05 16.70 -4.13
CA MET A 82 -13.40 16.12 -3.99
C MET A 82 -14.07 16.51 -2.65
N LYS A 83 -13.30 16.60 -1.56
CA LYS A 83 -13.85 17.02 -0.26
C LYS A 83 -14.28 18.48 -0.23
N SER A 84 -13.62 19.39 -0.96
CA SER A 84 -14.06 20.79 -1.05
C SER A 84 -15.39 20.94 -1.81
N SER A 85 -15.81 19.93 -2.56
CA SER A 85 -17.10 19.87 -3.26
C SER A 85 -18.13 18.96 -2.58
N TRP A 86 -17.79 18.30 -1.47
CA TRP A 86 -18.63 17.28 -0.83
C TRP A 86 -19.01 17.61 0.63
N SER A 87 -20.31 17.58 0.93
CA SER A 87 -20.86 17.68 2.28
C SER A 87 -20.78 16.33 3.01
N LYS A 88 -20.02 16.27 4.11
CA LYS A 88 -19.74 15.08 4.93
C LYS A 88 -20.98 14.26 5.37
N PRO A 89 -20.83 12.93 5.42
CA PRO A 89 -21.27 12.13 6.57
C PRO A 89 -20.05 11.76 7.43
N THR A 90 -20.19 11.95 8.74
CA THR A 90 -19.18 11.62 9.75
C THR A 90 -19.33 10.15 10.17
N SER A 91 -18.26 9.38 10.07
CA SER A 91 -18.14 8.09 10.78
C SER A 91 -16.80 8.04 11.54
N PRO A 92 -16.74 7.42 12.74
CA PRO A 92 -15.55 7.47 13.59
C PRO A 92 -14.50 6.44 13.17
N LEU A 93 -13.25 6.89 13.02
CA LEU A 93 -12.10 6.03 12.81
C LEU A 93 -11.59 5.50 14.16
N VAL A 94 -11.73 4.20 14.38
CA VAL A 94 -11.09 3.49 15.51
C VAL A 94 -9.69 3.08 15.07
N LEU A 95 -8.67 3.67 15.68
CA LEU A 95 -7.27 3.24 15.55
C LEU A 95 -6.89 2.38 16.75
N ASN A 96 -6.73 1.08 16.53
CA ASN A 96 -6.11 0.18 17.50
C ASN A 96 -4.61 0.02 17.18
N PRO A 97 -3.70 0.36 18.10
CA PRO A 97 -2.31 -0.02 17.97
C PRO A 97 -2.17 -1.47 18.44
N THR A 98 -1.83 -2.39 17.52
CA THR A 98 -1.45 -3.76 17.90
C THR A 98 0.07 -3.83 17.98
N ASN A 99 0.59 -3.78 19.20
CA ASN A 99 1.96 -4.19 19.51
C ASN A 99 2.12 -5.67 19.11
N SER A 100 2.93 -5.91 18.07
CA SER A 100 3.34 -7.26 17.70
C SER A 100 4.58 -7.64 18.49
N GLU A 101 4.45 -8.63 19.36
CA GLU A 101 5.54 -9.27 20.07
C GLU A 101 6.63 -9.73 19.10
N ALA A 102 7.85 -9.25 19.33
CA ALA A 102 9.03 -9.56 18.52
C ALA A 102 9.51 -10.99 18.82
N ARG A 103 8.88 -11.98 18.18
CA ARG A 103 9.50 -13.30 18.04
C ARG A 103 10.80 -13.12 17.25
N SER A 104 11.90 -13.69 17.74
CA SER A 104 13.19 -13.68 17.05
C SER A 104 13.03 -14.32 15.67
N LYS A 105 13.02 -13.49 14.61
CA LYS A 105 12.91 -13.92 13.21
C LYS A 105 14.26 -14.43 12.72
N THR A 106 14.25 -15.54 12.00
CA THR A 106 15.45 -16.03 11.29
C THR A 106 15.77 -15.14 10.09
N VAL A 107 16.98 -15.27 9.52
CA VAL A 107 17.36 -14.60 8.26
C VAL A 107 16.40 -14.98 7.12
N TRP A 108 15.96 -16.23 7.08
CA TRP A 108 14.99 -16.71 6.10
C TRP A 108 13.62 -16.01 6.26
N ASP A 109 13.11 -15.92 7.49
CA ASP A 109 11.83 -15.25 7.75
C ASP A 109 11.85 -13.79 7.29
N ARG A 110 12.96 -13.08 7.53
CA ARG A 110 13.15 -11.70 7.08
C ARG A 110 13.13 -11.59 5.55
N ARG A 111 13.78 -12.50 4.84
CA ARG A 111 13.82 -12.51 3.37
C ARG A 111 12.44 -12.80 2.78
N VAL A 112 11.76 -13.82 3.29
CA VAL A 112 10.41 -14.19 2.87
C VAL A 112 9.42 -13.06 3.10
N GLU A 113 9.51 -12.36 4.23
CA GLU A 113 8.68 -11.20 4.50
C GLU A 113 8.86 -10.08 3.47
N GLY A 114 10.10 -9.78 3.09
CA GLY A 114 10.38 -8.79 2.04
C GLY A 114 9.82 -9.20 0.68
N TYR A 115 9.94 -10.48 0.32
CA TYR A 115 9.35 -11.03 -0.90
C TYR A 115 7.81 -10.90 -0.90
N ILE A 116 7.16 -11.25 0.20
CA ILE A 116 5.69 -11.16 0.31
C ILE A 116 5.23 -9.71 0.16
N ILE A 117 5.90 -8.75 0.80
CA ILE A 117 5.55 -7.33 0.68
C ILE A 117 5.60 -6.86 -0.78
N LEU A 118 6.68 -7.18 -1.49
CA LEU A 118 6.86 -6.75 -2.87
C LEU A 118 5.86 -7.43 -3.81
N ARG A 119 5.64 -8.74 -3.66
CA ARG A 119 4.68 -9.49 -4.46
C ARG A 119 3.26 -8.99 -4.24
N ASP A 120 2.86 -8.77 -2.99
CA ASP A 120 1.50 -8.34 -2.68
C ASP A 120 1.26 -6.89 -3.12
N LEU A 121 2.29 -6.03 -3.07
CA LEU A 121 2.23 -4.69 -3.65
C LEU A 121 1.99 -4.73 -5.17
N ASP A 122 2.73 -5.57 -5.89
CA ASP A 122 2.58 -5.74 -7.35
C ASP A 122 1.17 -6.22 -7.73
N LEU A 123 0.69 -7.26 -7.03
CA LEU A 123 -0.67 -7.78 -7.21
C LEU A 123 -1.73 -6.72 -6.92
N TYR A 124 -1.54 -5.97 -5.82
CA TYR A 124 -2.43 -4.91 -5.40
C TYR A 124 -2.51 -3.79 -6.45
N LEU A 125 -1.36 -3.25 -6.89
CA LEU A 125 -1.31 -2.17 -7.88
C LEU A 125 -1.88 -2.60 -9.23
N THR A 126 -1.59 -3.83 -9.66
CA THR A 126 -2.15 -4.41 -10.88
C THR A 126 -3.67 -4.50 -10.81
N LYS A 127 -4.21 -5.01 -9.69
CA LYS A 127 -5.65 -5.08 -9.45
C LYS A 127 -6.28 -3.68 -9.43
N LEU A 128 -5.66 -2.74 -8.71
CA LEU A 128 -6.16 -1.38 -8.56
C LEU A 128 -6.25 -0.67 -9.92
N ALA A 129 -5.20 -0.75 -10.73
CA ALA A 129 -5.17 -0.19 -12.07
C ALA A 129 -6.27 -0.79 -12.96
N ARG A 130 -6.41 -2.12 -12.95
CA ARG A 130 -7.49 -2.83 -13.68
C ARG A 130 -8.87 -2.33 -13.25
N ASP A 131 -9.12 -2.25 -11.95
CA ASP A 131 -10.44 -1.90 -11.42
C ASP A 131 -10.82 -0.44 -11.78
N PHE A 132 -9.87 0.50 -11.71
CA PHE A 132 -10.09 1.89 -12.18
C PHE A 132 -10.28 1.99 -13.71
N LEU A 133 -9.54 1.21 -14.50
CA LEU A 133 -9.74 1.16 -15.95
C LEU A 133 -11.13 0.62 -16.33
N LEU A 134 -11.63 -0.39 -15.61
CA LEU A 134 -12.97 -0.91 -15.80
C LEU A 134 -14.04 0.09 -15.38
N LEU A 135 -13.83 0.82 -14.28
CA LEU A 135 -14.72 1.89 -13.84
C LEU A 135 -14.86 2.99 -14.90
N ALA A 136 -13.74 3.46 -15.44
CA ALA A 136 -13.72 4.48 -16.49
C ALA A 136 -14.50 4.05 -17.75
N LYS A 137 -14.37 2.77 -18.15
CA LYS A 137 -15.14 2.23 -19.29
C LYS A 137 -16.64 2.19 -19.01
N LYS A 138 -17.06 1.92 -17.77
CA LYS A 138 -18.48 1.88 -17.39
C LYS A 138 -19.12 3.27 -17.39
N SER A 139 -18.39 4.32 -17.02
CA SER A 139 -18.92 5.70 -17.01
C SER A 139 -19.11 6.33 -18.40
N HIS A 140 -18.70 5.64 -19.48
CA HIS A 140 -18.86 6.10 -20.87
C HIS A 140 -20.06 5.48 -21.61
N PHE A 141 -20.88 4.69 -20.92
CA PHE A 141 -22.18 4.18 -21.38
C PHE A 141 -23.30 4.72 -20.50
#